data_AF-A0A9D6IF85-F1
#
_entry.id   AF-A0A9D6IF85-F1
#
_cell.length_a   1.000
_cell.length_b   1.000
_cell.length_c   1.000
_cell.angle_alpha   90.00
_cell.angle_beta   90.00
_cell.angle_gamma   90.00
#
_symmetry.space_group_name_H-M   'P 1'
#
loop_
_entity.id
_entity.type
_entity.pdbx_description
1 polymer ?
#
loop_
_entity_poly.entity_id
_entity_poly.type
_entity_poly.pdbx_seq_one_letter_code
_entity_poly.pdbx_strand_id
1 'polypeptide(L)'
;MIRTEEELMVEQEALGNIERALESLRADVEPKNPRNFAVYAEAYLDQINMLKAEIDEYLTWRKLQSSNSCAPQSTPNQQPTRVA
;
A
#
# COMPACT_ATOMS: atom_id res chain seq x y z
N MET A 1 -0.51 -2.57 -10.08
CA MET A 1 0.49 -1.49 -9.93
C MET A 1 -0.22 -0.14 -9.87
N ILE A 2 -0.29 0.42 -8.66
CA ILE A 2 -1.01 1.66 -8.32
C ILE A 2 -0.17 2.89 -8.69
N ARG A 3 -0.81 3.93 -9.24
CA ARG A 3 -0.18 5.16 -9.74
C ARG A 3 -0.82 6.43 -9.21
N THR A 4 -2.07 6.35 -8.75
CA THR A 4 -2.84 7.50 -8.27
C THR A 4 -3.49 7.21 -6.92
N GLU A 5 -3.94 8.27 -6.23
CA GLU A 5 -4.67 8.12 -4.97
C GLU A 5 -6.05 7.46 -5.18
N GLU A 6 -6.67 7.67 -6.34
CA GLU A 6 -7.94 7.03 -6.70
C GLU A 6 -7.77 5.53 -6.87
N GLU A 7 -6.71 5.09 -7.57
CA GLU A 7 -6.33 3.67 -7.66
C GLU A 7 -5.99 3.13 -6.26
N LEU A 8 -5.28 3.88 -5.42
CA LEU A 8 -5.02 3.44 -4.05
C LEU A 8 -6.32 3.20 -3.24
N MET A 9 -7.36 4.01 -3.46
CA MET A 9 -8.66 3.81 -2.80
C MET A 9 -9.39 2.57 -3.31
N VAL A 10 -9.39 2.34 -4.63
CA VAL A 10 -10.01 1.16 -5.25
C VAL A 10 -9.34 -0.12 -4.75
N GLU A 11 -8.02 -0.14 -4.70
CA GLU A 11 -7.25 -1.32 -4.28
C GLU A 11 -7.44 -1.63 -2.79
N GLN A 12 -7.56 -0.59 -1.95
CA GLN A 12 -7.92 -0.76 -0.53
C GLN A 12 -9.36 -1.28 -0.36
N GLU A 13 -10.30 -0.81 -1.16
CA GLU A 13 -11.68 -1.33 -1.15
C GLU A 13 -11.70 -2.81 -1.59
N ALA A 14 -10.97 -3.15 -2.65
CA ALA A 14 -10.83 -4.52 -3.13
C ALA A 14 -10.24 -5.44 -2.05
N LEU A 15 -9.22 -4.98 -1.33
CA LEU A 15 -8.63 -5.70 -0.20
C LEU A 15 -9.68 -5.95 0.90
N GLY A 16 -10.41 -4.92 1.31
CA GLY A 16 -11.47 -5.06 2.33
C GLY A 16 -12.63 -5.95 1.89
N ASN A 17 -12.94 -6.00 0.59
CA ASN A 17 -13.95 -6.90 0.04
C ASN A 17 -13.49 -8.36 0.12
N ILE A 18 -12.25 -8.63 -0.27
CA ILE A 18 -11.67 -9.97 -0.23
C ILE A 18 -11.52 -10.48 1.20
N GLU A 19 -11.05 -9.64 2.14
CA GLU A 19 -10.93 -10.03 3.55
C GLU A 19 -12.30 -10.39 4.16
N ARG A 20 -13.36 -9.64 3.82
CA ARG A 20 -14.74 -9.97 4.22
C ARG A 20 -15.25 -11.26 3.59
N ALA A 21 -14.92 -11.51 2.31
CA ALA A 21 -15.29 -12.74 1.64
C ALA A 21 -14.61 -13.97 2.29
N LEU A 22 -13.33 -13.84 2.64
CA LEU A 22 -12.59 -14.89 3.34
C LEU A 22 -13.18 -15.18 4.73
N GLU A 23 -13.56 -14.14 5.48
CA GLU A 23 -14.20 -14.32 6.79
C GLU A 23 -15.58 -15.00 6.66
N SER A 24 -16.39 -14.63 5.66
CA SER A 24 -17.65 -15.32 5.38
C SER A 24 -17.44 -16.78 5.02
N LEU A 25 -16.47 -17.06 4.15
CA LEU A 25 -16.10 -18.42 3.75
C LEU A 25 -15.66 -19.24 4.96
N ARG A 26 -14.88 -18.64 5.87
CA ARG A 26 -14.45 -19.25 7.12
C ARG A 26 -15.65 -19.65 7.97
N ALA A 27 -16.55 -18.72 8.24
CA ALA A 27 -17.75 -18.98 9.06
C ALA A 27 -18.64 -20.09 8.47
N ASP A 28 -18.79 -20.14 7.14
CA ASP A 28 -19.72 -21.04 6.48
C ASP A 28 -19.14 -22.44 6.18
N VAL A 29 -17.84 -22.52 5.88
CA VAL A 29 -17.19 -23.73 5.35
C VAL A 29 -16.27 -24.39 6.36
N GLU A 30 -15.48 -23.63 7.13
CA GLU A 30 -14.50 -24.19 8.08
C GLU A 30 -15.16 -25.17 9.09
N PRO A 31 -16.32 -24.86 9.71
CA PRO A 31 -16.95 -25.77 10.67
C PRO A 31 -17.46 -27.07 10.05
N LYS A 32 -17.78 -27.07 8.75
CA LYS A 32 -18.37 -28.21 8.04
C LYS A 32 -17.29 -29.07 7.39
N ASN A 33 -16.27 -28.44 6.82
CA ASN A 33 -15.19 -29.09 6.10
C ASN A 33 -13.92 -28.22 6.14
N PRO A 34 -13.08 -28.36 7.17
CA PRO A 34 -11.88 -27.55 7.35
C PRO A 34 -10.85 -27.78 6.24
N ARG A 35 -10.81 -28.98 5.65
CA ARG A 35 -9.92 -29.29 4.53
C ARG A 35 -10.28 -28.50 3.29
N ASN A 36 -11.56 -28.43 2.94
CA ASN A 36 -12.00 -27.64 1.79
C ASN A 36 -11.82 -26.15 2.03
N PHE A 37 -12.07 -25.68 3.26
CA PHE A 37 -11.80 -24.29 3.63
C PHE A 37 -10.34 -23.93 3.36
N ALA A 38 -9.37 -24.75 3.79
CA ALA A 38 -7.95 -24.48 3.57
C ALA A 38 -7.60 -24.33 2.08
N VAL A 39 -8.16 -25.19 1.21
CA VAL A 39 -7.93 -25.12 -0.24
C VAL A 39 -8.51 -23.85 -0.85
N TYR A 40 -9.72 -23.45 -0.45
CA TYR A 40 -10.32 -22.22 -0.96
C TYR A 40 -9.62 -20.97 -0.41
N ALA A 41 -9.22 -21.01 0.85
CA ALA A 41 -8.53 -19.90 1.52
C ALA A 41 -7.18 -19.58 0.88
N GLU A 42 -6.44 -20.55 0.35
CA GLU A 42 -5.16 -20.31 -0.34
C GLU A 42 -5.30 -19.23 -1.44
N ALA A 43 -6.29 -19.36 -2.32
CA ALA A 43 -6.50 -18.42 -3.40
C ALA A 43 -6.83 -17.00 -2.90
N TYR A 44 -7.60 -16.88 -1.82
CA TYR A 44 -7.91 -15.59 -1.21
C TYR A 44 -6.68 -14.97 -0.53
N LEU A 45 -5.88 -15.78 0.17
CA LEU A 45 -4.66 -15.33 0.84
C LEU A 45 -3.63 -14.83 -0.17
N ASP A 46 -3.47 -15.51 -1.30
CA ASP A 46 -2.59 -15.06 -2.38
C ASP A 46 -3.03 -13.70 -2.92
N GLN A 47 -4.32 -13.51 -3.17
CA GLN A 47 -4.87 -12.23 -3.64
C GLN A 47 -4.69 -11.11 -2.60
N ILE A 48 -4.90 -11.38 -1.32
CA ILE A 48 -4.66 -10.44 -0.22
C ILE A 48 -3.20 -10.00 -0.21
N ASN A 49 -2.27 -10.95 -0.33
CA ASN A 49 -0.85 -10.66 -0.32
C ASN A 49 -0.42 -9.81 -1.53
N MET A 50 -0.97 -10.10 -2.71
CA MET A 50 -0.71 -9.30 -3.91
C MET A 50 -1.20 -7.86 -3.72
N LEU A 51 -2.45 -7.66 -3.27
CA LEU A 51 -3.01 -6.33 -3.05
C LEU A 51 -2.24 -5.54 -2.00
N LYS A 52 -1.86 -6.17 -0.88
CA LYS A 52 -1.04 -5.55 0.16
C LYS A 52 0.32 -5.12 -0.37
N ALA A 53 0.97 -5.98 -1.17
CA ALA A 53 2.26 -5.64 -1.76
C ALA A 53 2.17 -4.43 -2.71
N GLU A 54 1.14 -4.35 -3.56
CA GLU A 54 0.95 -3.21 -4.45
C GLU A 54 0.67 -1.91 -3.70
N ILE A 55 -0.15 -1.97 -2.64
CA ILE A 55 -0.43 -0.83 -1.75
C ILE A 55 0.86 -0.37 -1.06
N ASP A 56 1.62 -1.29 -0.48
CA ASP A 56 2.86 -0.98 0.24
C ASP A 56 3.92 -0.38 -0.69
N GLU A 57 4.04 -0.88 -1.91
CA GLU A 57 4.93 -0.33 -2.94
C GLU A 57 4.57 1.13 -3.25
N TYR A 58 3.29 1.42 -3.50
CA TYR A 58 2.82 2.78 -3.78
C TYR A 58 3.05 3.73 -2.60
N LEU A 59 2.72 3.30 -1.38
CA LEU A 59 2.92 4.11 -0.18
C LEU A 59 4.40 4.41 0.08
N THR A 60 5.28 3.43 -0.18
CA THR A 60 6.73 3.58 -0.07
C THR A 60 7.25 4.58 -1.10
N TRP A 61 6.86 4.43 -2.37
CA TRP A 61 7.23 5.37 -3.43
C TRP A 61 6.76 6.79 -3.11
N ARG A 62 5.50 6.96 -2.68
CA ARG A 62 4.92 8.26 -2.29
C ARG A 62 5.71 8.91 -1.15
N LYS A 63 6.10 8.14 -0.14
CA LYS A 63 6.92 8.63 0.97
C LYS A 63 8.29 9.14 0.51
N LEU A 64 8.93 8.43 -0.43
CA LEU A 64 10.22 8.83 -1.01
C LEU A 64 10.11 10.15 -1.79
N GLN A 65 9.03 10.35 -2.55
CA GLN A 65 8.76 11.61 -3.24
C GLN A 65 8.63 12.78 -2.24
N SER A 66 7.89 12.58 -1.15
CA SER A 66 7.74 13.61 -0.11
C SER A 66 9.06 13.96 0.60
N SER A 67 9.97 13.01 0.77
CA SER A 67 11.27 13.26 1.41
C SER A 67 12.27 14.01 0.52
N ASN A 68 12.20 13.85 -0.80
CA ASN A 68 13.11 14.54 -1.74
C ASN A 68 12.77 16.04 -1.91
N SER A 69 11.58 16.47 -1.49
CA SER A 69 11.14 17.87 -1.54
C SER A 69 11.70 18.74 -0.40
N CYS A 70 12.46 18.17 0.54
CA CYS A 70 12.99 18.85 1.72
C CYS A 70 14.53 18.95 1.69
N ALA A 71 15.08 19.50 0.61
CA ALA A 71 16.44 20.04 0.63
C ALA A 71 16.36 21.56 0.43
N PRO A 72 16.52 22.38 1.48
CA PRO A 72 16.67 23.81 1.27
C PRO A 72 17.99 24.02 0.53
N GLN A 73 17.91 24.61 -0.66
CA GLN A 73 19.07 25.15 -1.34
C GLN A 73 19.70 26.20 -0.42
N SER A 74 20.74 25.79 0.31
CA SER A 74 21.62 26.70 1.01
C SER A 74 22.45 27.41 -0.05
N THR A 75 21.91 28.51 -0.57
CA THR A 75 22.68 29.47 -1.36
C THR A 75 23.76 30.06 -0.45
N PRO A 76 25.06 29.90 -0.76
CA PRO A 76 26.08 30.66 -0.07
C PRO A 76 26.05 32.10 -0.63
N ASN A 77 25.15 32.91 -0.10
CA ASN A 77 25.15 34.35 -0.35
C ASN A 77 26.08 35.03 0.67
N GLN A 78 27.34 35.23 0.30
CA GLN A 78 28.21 36.22 0.95
C GLN A 78 29.03 36.96 -0.10
N GLN A 79 28.46 38.04 -0.65
CA GLN A 79 29.24 39.19 -1.09
C GLN A 79 29.64 39.99 0.15
N PRO A 80 30.94 40.21 0.43
CA PRO A 80 31.34 41.20 1.41
C PRO A 80 31.25 42.59 0.78
N THR A 81 30.39 43.42 1.35
CA THR A 81 30.30 44.86 1.17
C THR A 81 31.70 45.49 1.26
N ARG A 82 32.24 45.95 0.14
CA ARG A 82 33.51 46.70 0.12
C ARG A 82 33.23 48.16 0.48
N VAL A 83 33.53 48.50 1.73
CA VAL A 83 33.74 49.88 2.19
C VAL A 83 35.10 50.39 1.70
N ALA A 84 35.09 51.52 0.98
CA ALA A 84 36.08 52.61 0.99
C ALA A 84 35.68 53.65 -0.07
#